data_AF-K2A6V4-F1
#
_entry.id   AF-K2A6V4-F1
#
_cell.length_a   1.000
_cell.length_b   1.000
_cell.length_c   1.000
_cell.angle_alpha   90.00
_cell.angle_beta   90.00
_cell.angle_gamma   90.00
#
_symmetry.space_group_name_H-M   'P 1'
#
loop_
_entity.id
_entity.type
_entity.pdbx_description
1 polymer ?
#
loop_
_entity_poly.entity_id
_entity_poly.type
_entity_poly.pdbx_seq_one_letter_code
_entity_poly.pdbx_strand_id
1 'polypeptide(L)'
;LENPGIIDSSDTLIRIFPEKFIYLRETLMQKVKPQSAEKSIQHVEKVEWSNDFKWEGKKFVFGQLGEIVMTSDTKIKLFEALTNARGNWVKVSELVKVTGADEKSYVRPTIGQIEKGMKPELRKYISIPSTRDDDLSPKPESGAYRIRYQPKSL
;
A
#
# COMPACT_ATOMS: atom_id res chain seq x y z
N LEU A 1 48.29 -55.55 -11.76
CA LEU A 1 49.32 -54.58 -11.32
C LEU A 1 48.60 -53.34 -10.85
N GLU A 2 49.00 -52.87 -9.67
CA GLU A 2 48.39 -51.83 -8.86
C GLU A 2 48.79 -50.40 -9.31
N ASN A 3 48.06 -49.44 -8.74
CA ASN A 3 48.06 -47.96 -8.77
C ASN A 3 49.46 -47.28 -8.64
N PRO A 4 49.64 -45.97 -8.98
CA PRO A 4 49.06 -44.83 -8.23
C PRO A 4 48.51 -43.70 -9.15
N GLY A 5 47.48 -42.93 -8.80
CA GLY A 5 47.42 -41.98 -7.70
C GLY A 5 47.88 -40.58 -8.16
N ILE A 6 46.94 -39.71 -8.55
CA ILE A 6 47.17 -38.25 -8.51
C ILE A 6 46.16 -37.63 -7.56
N ILE A 7 46.73 -36.79 -6.71
CA ILE A 7 46.27 -36.26 -5.46
C ILE A 7 45.70 -34.85 -5.71
N ASP A 8 44.72 -34.49 -4.89
CA ASP A 8 44.23 -33.15 -4.53
C ASP A 8 45.10 -31.94 -4.94
N SER A 9 44.46 -30.93 -5.53
CA SER A 9 44.71 -29.52 -5.22
C SER A 9 43.59 -28.66 -5.79
N SER A 10 42.65 -28.36 -4.93
CA SER A 10 41.72 -27.25 -5.07
C SER A 10 42.47 -25.93 -4.86
N ASP A 11 43.23 -25.49 -5.86
CA ASP A 11 43.72 -24.12 -5.86
C ASP A 11 44.21 -23.68 -7.24
N THR A 12 44.15 -22.36 -7.46
CA THR A 12 44.67 -21.64 -8.64
C THR A 12 43.66 -21.33 -9.76
N LEU A 13 42.66 -20.51 -9.43
CA LEU A 13 42.24 -19.42 -10.32
C LEU A 13 42.00 -18.14 -9.51
N ILE A 14 43.03 -17.73 -8.74
CA ILE A 14 43.14 -16.37 -8.22
C ILE A 14 43.35 -15.47 -9.44
N ARG A 15 42.26 -14.92 -9.98
CA ARG A 15 42.31 -13.81 -10.94
C ARG A 15 42.82 -12.58 -10.19
N ILE A 16 44.09 -12.28 -10.42
CA ILE A 16 44.81 -11.10 -9.99
C ILE A 16 44.09 -9.87 -10.57
N PHE A 17 43.35 -9.14 -9.74
CA PHE A 17 42.87 -7.80 -10.07
C PHE A 17 44.05 -6.82 -9.95
N PRO A 18 44.32 -5.95 -10.96
CA PRO A 18 45.37 -4.94 -10.84
C PRO A 18 45.08 -3.96 -9.70
N GLU A 19 46.10 -3.51 -8.97
CA GLU A 19 46.01 -2.61 -7.79
C GLU A 19 45.15 -1.35 -8.02
N LYS A 20 45.02 -0.89 -9.27
CA LYS A 20 44.17 0.26 -9.65
C LYS A 20 42.67 0.04 -9.38
N PHE A 21 42.23 -1.20 -9.15
CA PHE A 21 40.85 -1.52 -8.80
C PHE A 21 40.59 -1.57 -7.29
N ILE A 22 41.63 -1.60 -6.44
CA ILE A 22 41.47 -1.61 -4.99
C ILE A 22 40.88 -0.28 -4.51
N TYR A 23 41.36 0.85 -5.03
CA TYR A 23 40.83 2.18 -4.71
C TYR A 23 39.35 2.33 -5.09
N LEU A 24 38.94 1.78 -6.25
CA LEU A 24 37.54 1.83 -6.69
C LEU A 24 36.64 0.96 -5.80
N ARG A 25 37.12 -0.20 -5.33
CA ARG A 25 36.42 -1.06 -4.37
C ARG A 25 36.25 -0.37 -3.03
N GLU A 26 37.30 0.26 -2.47
CA GLU A 26 37.19 0.96 -1.18
C GLU A 26 36.27 2.18 -1.27
N THR A 27 36.32 2.92 -2.37
CA THR A 27 35.42 4.06 -2.63
C THR A 27 33.96 3.60 -2.76
N LEU A 28 33.71 2.48 -3.45
CA LEU A 28 32.38 1.87 -3.56
C LEU A 28 31.90 1.29 -2.23
N MET A 29 32.77 0.67 -1.43
CA MET A 29 32.42 0.14 -0.11
C MET A 29 32.16 1.24 0.93
N GLN A 30 32.77 2.42 0.82
CA GLN A 30 32.43 3.58 1.64
C GLN A 30 31.12 4.27 1.20
N LYS A 31 30.81 4.29 -0.11
CA LYS A 31 29.54 4.82 -0.63
C LYS A 31 28.36 3.85 -0.46
N VAL A 32 28.64 2.56 -0.45
CA VAL A 32 27.68 1.50 -0.11
C VAL A 32 27.94 1.14 1.35
N LYS A 33 27.67 2.08 2.25
CA LYS A 33 27.25 1.68 3.59
C LYS A 33 26.16 0.64 3.35
N PRO A 34 26.24 -0.60 3.87
CA PRO A 34 25.03 -1.32 4.10
C PRO A 34 24.27 -0.40 5.03
N GLN A 35 23.28 0.31 4.50
CA GLN A 35 22.12 0.61 5.28
C GLN A 35 21.65 -0.79 5.65
N SER A 36 22.20 -1.31 6.76
CA SER A 36 21.49 -2.25 7.58
C SER A 36 20.14 -1.59 7.67
N ALA A 37 19.22 -2.09 6.86
CA ALA A 37 17.84 -2.05 7.20
C ALA A 37 17.82 -2.81 8.54
N GLU A 38 18.18 -2.11 9.61
CA GLU A 38 17.25 -1.92 10.70
C GLU A 38 15.91 -1.92 9.98
N LYS A 39 15.25 -3.08 10.03
CA LYS A 39 13.80 -3.10 10.08
C LYS A 39 13.49 -2.12 11.19
N SER A 40 13.47 -0.82 10.87
CA SER A 40 12.54 0.10 11.44
C SER A 40 11.28 -0.72 11.31
N ILE A 41 10.84 -1.26 12.43
CA ILE A 41 9.53 -1.83 12.58
C ILE A 41 8.67 -0.72 12.00
N GLN A 42 8.29 -0.88 10.72
CA GLN A 42 7.56 0.13 9.99
C GLN A 42 6.39 0.34 10.90
N HIS A 43 6.31 1.56 11.44
CA HIS A 43 5.25 1.95 12.33
C HIS A 43 4.01 1.49 11.57
N VAL A 44 3.39 0.41 12.05
CA VAL A 44 2.12 -0.02 11.51
C VAL A 44 1.26 1.12 11.97
N GLU A 45 1.07 2.12 11.09
CA GLU A 45 0.10 3.18 11.30
C GLU A 45 -1.20 2.41 11.49
N LYS A 46 -1.51 2.19 12.77
CA LYS A 46 -2.70 1.52 13.19
C LYS A 46 -3.79 2.40 12.64
N VAL A 47 -4.54 1.88 11.68
CA VAL A 47 -5.62 2.61 11.05
C VAL A 47 -6.67 2.83 12.14
N GLU A 48 -6.61 3.97 12.81
CA GLU A 48 -7.54 4.31 13.89
C GLU A 48 -8.84 4.81 13.27
N TRP A 49 -9.75 3.87 13.06
CA TRP A 49 -11.11 4.17 12.66
C TRP A 49 -11.88 4.78 13.82
N SER A 50 -12.48 5.95 13.62
CA SER A 50 -13.25 6.60 14.68
C SER A 50 -14.57 5.85 14.95
N ASN A 51 -14.93 5.76 16.23
CA ASN A 51 -16.23 5.20 16.66
C ASN A 51 -17.42 6.09 16.28
N ASP A 52 -17.17 7.37 15.97
CA ASP A 52 -18.22 8.32 15.58
C ASP A 52 -18.63 8.16 14.11
N PHE A 53 -17.92 7.31 13.35
CA PHE A 53 -18.21 7.09 11.94
C PHE A 53 -19.38 6.13 11.76
N LYS A 54 -20.44 6.59 11.09
CA LYS A 54 -21.69 5.81 10.96
C LYS A 54 -22.46 6.12 9.68
N TRP A 55 -23.28 5.15 9.29
CA TRP A 55 -24.30 5.33 8.26
C TRP A 55 -25.57 5.94 8.85
N GLU A 56 -26.15 6.89 8.14
CA GLU A 56 -27.44 7.50 8.42
C GLU A 56 -28.27 7.51 7.14
N GLY A 57 -28.93 6.39 6.85
CA GLY A 57 -29.67 6.20 5.59
C GLY A 57 -28.72 6.26 4.38
N LYS A 58 -28.91 7.25 3.49
CA LYS A 58 -28.12 7.41 2.25
C LYS A 58 -26.84 8.24 2.41
N LYS A 59 -26.48 8.59 3.64
CA LYS A 59 -25.27 9.36 3.93
C LYS A 59 -24.36 8.64 4.92
N PHE A 60 -23.07 8.87 4.79
CA PHE A 60 -22.07 8.43 5.74
C PHE A 60 -21.50 9.63 6.49
N VAL A 61 -21.52 9.58 7.82
CA VAL A 61 -21.12 10.67 8.71
C VAL A 61 -19.74 10.35 9.28
N PHE A 62 -18.77 11.25 9.07
CA PHE A 62 -17.41 11.19 9.60
C PHE A 62 -17.30 11.99 10.92
N GLY A 63 -18.23 11.78 11.85
CA GLY A 63 -18.33 12.54 13.09
C GLY A 63 -18.36 14.07 12.84
N GLN A 64 -17.45 14.80 13.48
CA GLN A 64 -17.35 16.25 13.35
C GLN A 64 -16.72 16.73 12.02
N LEU A 65 -16.12 15.83 11.23
CA LEU A 65 -15.46 16.20 9.97
C LEU A 65 -16.45 16.48 8.84
N GLY A 66 -17.68 15.97 8.97
CA GLY A 66 -18.76 16.16 8.02
C GLY A 66 -19.37 14.86 7.53
N GLU A 67 -20.01 14.92 6.37
CA GLU A 67 -20.78 13.81 5.81
C GLU A 67 -20.65 13.75 4.28
N ILE A 68 -20.86 12.56 3.74
CA ILE A 68 -20.99 12.30 2.31
C ILE A 68 -22.39 11.81 2.04
N VAL A 69 -23.14 12.54 1.21
CA VAL A 69 -24.47 12.13 0.75
C VAL A 69 -24.34 11.43 -0.60
N MET A 70 -24.91 10.23 -0.72
CA MET A 70 -24.90 9.46 -1.96
C MET A 70 -26.33 9.20 -2.43
N THR A 71 -26.59 9.39 -3.72
CA THR A 71 -27.92 9.22 -4.30
C THR A 71 -28.09 7.90 -5.08
N SER A 72 -26.98 7.27 -5.46
CA SER A 72 -26.96 6.03 -6.23
C SER A 72 -26.74 4.83 -5.32
N ASP A 73 -27.59 3.82 -5.45
CA ASP A 73 -27.48 2.57 -4.69
C ASP A 73 -26.14 1.86 -4.94
N THR A 74 -25.60 1.96 -6.15
CA THR A 74 -24.28 1.41 -6.48
C THR A 74 -23.16 2.13 -5.72
N LYS A 75 -23.23 3.47 -5.61
CA LYS A 75 -22.27 4.24 -4.79
C LYS A 75 -22.38 3.89 -3.31
N ILE A 76 -23.61 3.73 -2.82
CA ILE A 76 -23.89 3.35 -1.43
C ILE A 76 -23.24 1.98 -1.16
N LYS A 77 -23.57 0.94 -1.93
CA LYS A 77 -23.01 -0.42 -1.74
C LYS A 77 -21.48 -0.45 -1.83
N LEU A 78 -20.90 0.29 -2.79
CA LEU A 78 -19.45 0.39 -2.95
C LEU A 78 -18.80 1.04 -1.70
N PHE A 79 -19.38 2.14 -1.24
CA PHE A 79 -18.84 2.88 -0.10
C PHE A 79 -19.12 2.17 1.23
N GLU A 80 -20.23 1.43 1.35
CA GLU A 80 -20.52 0.54 2.48
C GLU A 80 -19.44 -0.52 2.62
N ALA A 81 -19.03 -1.18 1.53
CA ALA A 81 -17.95 -2.14 1.59
C ALA A 81 -16.63 -1.52 2.09
N LEU A 82 -16.30 -0.31 1.64
CA LEU A 82 -15.11 0.41 2.08
C LEU A 82 -15.18 0.85 3.55
N THR A 83 -16.33 1.33 4.02
CA THR A 83 -16.54 1.77 5.40
C THR A 83 -16.64 0.60 6.38
N ASN A 84 -17.22 -0.53 5.95
CA ASN A 84 -17.24 -1.77 6.72
C ASN A 84 -15.84 -2.37 6.91
N ALA A 85 -14.93 -2.14 5.95
CA ALA A 85 -13.53 -2.50 6.10
C ALA A 85 -12.78 -1.61 7.11
N ARG A 86 -13.38 -0.52 7.58
CA ARG A 86 -12.84 0.37 8.63
C ARG A 86 -11.40 0.83 8.33
N GLY A 87 -11.16 1.20 7.08
CA GLY A 87 -9.86 1.67 6.60
C GLY A 87 -8.85 0.55 6.29
N ASN A 88 -9.27 -0.71 6.38
CA ASN A 88 -8.56 -1.82 5.73
C ASN A 88 -8.80 -1.82 4.22
N TRP A 89 -7.97 -2.59 3.52
CA TRP A 89 -8.04 -2.77 2.09
C TRP A 89 -9.22 -3.64 1.66
N VAL A 90 -9.90 -3.21 0.61
CA VAL A 90 -10.98 -3.97 -0.07
C VAL A 90 -10.59 -4.19 -1.52
N LYS A 91 -10.66 -5.44 -1.97
CA LYS A 91 -10.26 -5.78 -3.34
C LYS A 91 -11.31 -5.29 -4.34
N VAL A 92 -10.87 -4.87 -5.53
CA VAL A 92 -11.77 -4.49 -6.62
C VAL A 92 -12.75 -5.61 -6.96
N SER A 93 -12.33 -6.87 -6.90
CA SER A 93 -13.22 -8.03 -7.12
C SER A 93 -14.36 -8.11 -6.11
N GLU A 94 -14.12 -7.71 -4.85
CA GLU A 94 -15.15 -7.69 -3.81
C GLU A 94 -16.12 -6.52 -4.02
N LEU A 95 -15.58 -5.35 -4.39
CA LEU A 95 -16.39 -4.17 -4.74
C LEU A 95 -17.31 -4.45 -5.93
N VAL A 96 -16.82 -5.15 -6.96
CA VAL A 96 -17.64 -5.57 -8.12
C VAL A 96 -18.76 -6.51 -7.67
N LYS A 97 -18.45 -7.50 -6.83
CA LYS A 97 -19.46 -8.46 -6.31
C LYS A 97 -20.59 -7.77 -5.54
N VAL A 98 -20.26 -6.84 -4.63
CA VAL A 98 -21.29 -6.18 -3.81
C VAL A 98 -22.12 -5.16 -4.60
N THR A 99 -21.51 -4.52 -5.61
CA THR A 99 -22.21 -3.56 -6.45
C THR A 99 -23.11 -4.24 -7.49
N GLY A 100 -22.86 -5.52 -7.79
CA GLY A 100 -23.50 -6.22 -8.90
C GLY A 100 -23.09 -5.65 -10.25
N ALA A 101 -21.96 -4.95 -10.31
CA ALA A 101 -21.43 -4.42 -11.56
C ALA A 101 -20.85 -5.56 -12.40
N ASP A 102 -21.02 -5.49 -13.72
CA ASP A 102 -20.50 -6.51 -14.64
C ASP A 102 -18.97 -6.40 -14.80
N GLU A 103 -18.39 -5.23 -14.52
CA GLU A 103 -17.00 -4.95 -14.82
C GLU A 103 -16.23 -4.20 -13.71
N LYS A 104 -14.95 -4.58 -13.56
CA LYS A 104 -13.96 -3.86 -12.72
C LYS A 104 -13.74 -2.42 -13.17
N SER A 105 -13.98 -2.14 -14.45
CA SER A 105 -13.88 -0.81 -15.08
C SER A 105 -14.77 0.22 -14.37
N TYR A 106 -15.87 -0.22 -13.74
CA TYR A 106 -16.83 0.65 -13.06
C TYR A 106 -16.35 1.19 -11.70
N VAL A 107 -15.50 0.45 -10.99
CA VAL A 107 -15.10 0.77 -9.61
C VAL A 107 -14.30 2.07 -9.55
N ARG A 108 -13.28 2.22 -10.41
CA ARG A 108 -12.39 3.39 -10.38
C ARG A 108 -13.10 4.71 -10.69
N PRO A 109 -13.91 4.82 -11.76
CA PRO A 109 -14.72 6.03 -12.00
C PRO A 109 -15.69 6.33 -10.86
N THR A 110 -16.31 5.31 -10.27
CA THR A 110 -17.27 5.48 -9.18
C THR A 110 -16.62 6.03 -7.92
N ILE A 111 -15.44 5.52 -7.56
CA ILE A 111 -14.62 6.08 -6.47
C ILE A 111 -14.27 7.54 -6.75
N GLY A 112 -13.81 7.85 -7.96
CA GLY A 112 -13.51 9.23 -8.35
C GLY A 112 -14.72 10.15 -8.29
N GLN A 113 -15.94 9.66 -8.57
CA GLN A 113 -17.17 10.42 -8.39
C GLN A 113 -17.52 10.63 -6.92
N ILE A 114 -17.27 9.65 -6.05
CA ILE A 114 -17.49 9.78 -4.59
C ILE A 114 -16.53 10.84 -4.04
N GLU A 115 -15.24 10.77 -4.37
CA GLU A 115 -14.25 11.76 -3.94
C GLU A 115 -14.59 13.17 -4.46
N LYS A 116 -15.04 13.29 -5.72
CA LYS A 116 -15.54 14.55 -6.28
C LYS A 116 -16.81 15.07 -5.62
N GLY A 117 -17.60 14.20 -4.99
CA GLY A 117 -18.79 14.58 -4.22
C GLY A 117 -18.48 15.03 -2.78
N MET A 118 -17.28 14.76 -2.27
CA MET A 118 -16.88 15.18 -0.93
C MET A 118 -16.72 16.70 -0.86
N LYS A 119 -17.17 17.30 0.25
CA LYS A 119 -16.92 18.71 0.55
C LYS A 119 -15.40 18.97 0.65
N PRO A 120 -14.90 20.15 0.24
CA PRO A 120 -13.46 20.46 0.26
C PRO A 120 -12.81 20.29 1.64
N GLU A 121 -13.54 20.59 2.72
CA GLU A 121 -13.07 20.45 4.09
C GLU A 121 -12.82 18.99 4.47
N LEU A 122 -13.69 18.08 4.01
CA LEU A 122 -13.59 16.65 4.28
C LEU A 122 -12.40 16.02 3.53
N ARG A 123 -12.13 16.47 2.29
CA ARG A 123 -11.02 15.95 1.46
C ARG A 123 -9.63 16.19 2.04
N LYS A 124 -9.50 17.11 3.00
CA LYS A 124 -8.25 17.35 3.73
C LYS A 124 -7.90 16.19 4.66
N TYR A 125 -8.90 15.45 5.11
CA TYR A 125 -8.75 14.40 6.12
C TYR A 125 -9.11 13.01 5.59
N ILE A 126 -9.94 12.94 4.55
CA ILE A 126 -10.45 11.69 3.97
C ILE A 126 -10.06 11.60 2.50
N SER A 127 -9.47 10.47 2.12
CA SER A 127 -9.20 10.10 0.72
C SER A 127 -9.47 8.61 0.50
N ILE A 128 -9.70 8.20 -0.75
CA ILE A 128 -9.91 6.79 -1.12
C ILE A 128 -8.78 6.32 -2.04
N PRO A 129 -7.55 6.15 -1.52
CA PRO A 129 -6.42 5.75 -2.33
C PRO A 129 -6.54 4.28 -2.79
N SER A 130 -5.92 4.01 -3.94
CA SER A 130 -5.69 2.65 -4.41
C SER A 130 -4.36 2.13 -3.86
N THR A 131 -4.11 0.81 -3.97
CA THR A 131 -2.81 0.23 -3.62
C THR A 131 -1.63 0.83 -4.40
N ARG A 132 -1.89 1.43 -5.57
CA ARG A 132 -0.88 2.13 -6.38
C ARG A 132 -0.53 3.52 -5.81
N ASP A 133 -1.51 4.21 -5.22
CA ASP A 133 -1.39 5.63 -4.86
C ASP A 133 -1.21 5.86 -3.35
N ASP A 134 -1.52 4.88 -2.51
CA ASP A 134 -1.30 4.94 -1.06
C ASP A 134 0.19 4.76 -0.73
N ASP A 135 0.60 5.15 0.47
CA ASP A 135 1.94 5.02 1.04
C ASP A 135 2.00 4.01 2.20
N LEU A 136 0.85 3.62 2.75
CA LEU A 136 0.76 2.66 3.87
C LEU A 136 1.43 1.33 3.54
N SER A 137 2.16 0.77 4.50
CA SER A 137 2.65 -0.61 4.46
C SER A 137 2.18 -1.40 5.69
N PRO A 138 1.82 -2.68 5.55
CA PRO A 138 1.84 -3.49 4.32
C PRO A 138 0.66 -3.22 3.37
N LYS A 139 0.90 -3.36 2.06
CA LYS A 139 -0.13 -3.30 1.01
C LYS A 139 -0.45 -4.70 0.49
N PRO A 140 -1.71 -5.01 0.19
CA PRO A 140 -2.05 -6.21 -0.55
C PRO A 140 -1.56 -6.09 -2.00
N GLU A 141 -1.68 -7.19 -2.75
CA GLU A 141 -1.48 -7.18 -4.21
C GLU A 141 -2.32 -6.10 -4.89
N SER A 142 -1.86 -5.67 -6.07
CA SER A 142 -2.50 -4.59 -6.84
C SER A 142 -4.02 -4.78 -7.02
N GLY A 143 -4.77 -3.67 -7.05
CA GLY A 143 -6.22 -3.71 -7.28
C GLY A 143 -7.05 -3.79 -6.00
N ALA A 144 -6.69 -3.00 -4.99
CA ALA A 144 -7.52 -2.75 -3.82
C ALA A 144 -7.59 -1.25 -3.52
N TYR A 145 -8.63 -0.87 -2.78
CA TYR A 145 -8.88 0.49 -2.30
C TYR A 145 -9.14 0.45 -0.80
N ARG A 146 -8.89 1.57 -0.12
CA ARG A 146 -9.28 1.75 1.29
C ARG A 146 -9.74 3.18 1.52
N ILE A 147 -10.42 3.42 2.64
CA ILE A 147 -10.61 4.78 3.13
C ILE A 147 -9.41 5.12 4.00
N ARG A 148 -8.63 6.12 3.57
CA ARG A 148 -7.56 6.69 4.39
C ARG A 148 -8.12 7.87 5.15
N TYR A 149 -8.00 7.79 6.47
CA TYR A 149 -8.34 8.86 7.40
C TYR A 149 -7.06 9.38 8.05
N GLN A 150 -6.81 10.67 7.90
CA GLN A 150 -5.70 11.38 8.53
C GLN A 150 -6.30 12.47 9.43
N PRO A 151 -6.53 12.20 10.73
CA PRO A 151 -6.88 13.26 11.65
C PRO A 151 -5.79 14.32 11.63
N LYS A 152 -6.17 15.59 11.80
CA LYS A 152 -5.21 16.67 12.03
C LYS A 152 -4.36 16.25 13.23
N SER A 153 -3.05 16.08 13.05
CA SER A 153 -2.13 16.03 14.18
C SER A 153 -2.31 17.35 14.93
N LEU A 154 -2.80 17.28 16.16
CA LEU A 154 -2.89 18.41 17.08
C LEU A 154 -1.49 18.92 17.42
#